data_AF-A0A0F9BMU4-F1
#
_entry.id   AF-A0A0F9BMU4-F1
#
_cell.length_a   1.000
_cell.length_b   1.000
_cell.length_c   1.000
_cell.angle_alpha   90.00
_cell.angle_beta   90.00
_cell.angle_gamma   90.00
#
_symmetry.space_group_name_H-M   'P 1'
#
loop_
_entity.id
_entity.type
_entity.pdbx_description
1 polymer ?
#
loop_
_entity_poly.entity_id
_entity_poly.type
_entity_poly.pdbx_seq_one_letter_code
_entity_poly.pdbx_strand_id
1 'polypeptide(L)'
;MRKKMFSRKTIINERKDQSCSKPRCYVHVGLLTVIMLITVSFGGRLLPVFTSTALAGTYAFNDAASEAYWYSRYNLGHLVMMSGMGIQFMPPKEKVMKMMEMAGIKAGPKNAYLVKAAYSSGDPHFTSKFNDDPNDFLNFRWDQAKIDKTVTPQAMGYTMIKEIIWSKSFASDVEGPDPMNHFRALVLSTEAAIQAGFMMENLKTENGLFRHAWKEGKVSD
;
A
#
# COMPACT_ATOMS: atom_id res chain seq x y z
N MET A 1 27.62 27.08 40.15
CA MET A 1 26.72 26.88 39.00
C MET A 1 27.43 26.07 37.92
N ARG A 2 27.12 24.77 37.78
CA ARG A 2 27.63 23.92 36.68
C ARG A 2 26.43 23.21 36.03
N LYS A 3 26.19 23.52 34.75
CA LYS A 3 25.19 22.86 33.91
C LYS A 3 25.62 21.40 33.69
N LYS A 4 24.78 20.42 34.09
CA LYS A 4 24.96 19.01 33.70
C LYS A 4 24.36 18.81 32.31
N MET A 5 25.23 18.55 31.33
CA MET A 5 24.88 17.92 30.05
C MET A 5 24.37 16.50 30.33
N PHE A 6 23.14 16.19 29.92
CA PHE A 6 22.65 14.81 29.87
C PHE A 6 23.19 14.12 28.61
N SER A 7 23.95 13.05 28.83
CA SER A 7 24.56 12.18 27.82
C SER A 7 23.51 11.26 27.18
N ARG A 8 23.31 11.36 25.86
CA ARG A 8 22.51 10.44 25.04
C ARG A 8 23.32 9.15 24.73
N LYS A 9 23.53 8.28 25.71
CA LYS A 9 24.24 7.00 25.47
C LYS A 9 23.56 5.72 25.98
N THR A 10 22.27 5.75 26.34
CA THR A 10 21.64 4.58 26.98
C THR A 10 20.43 3.99 26.23
N ILE A 11 20.27 4.20 24.91
CA ILE A 11 19.16 3.59 24.14
C ILE A 11 19.65 2.95 22.82
N ILE A 12 20.81 2.27 22.84
CA ILE A 12 21.36 1.62 21.61
C ILE A 12 21.73 0.14 21.82
N ASN A 13 21.55 -0.45 23.00
CA ASN A 13 22.07 -1.81 23.28
C ASN A 13 21.07 -2.99 23.25
N GLU A 14 19.86 -2.85 22.70
CA GLU A 14 18.90 -3.98 22.61
C GLU A 14 18.41 -4.35 21.20
N ARG A 15 19.04 -3.86 20.12
CA ARG A 15 18.69 -4.27 18.74
C ARG A 15 19.82 -5.00 18.01
N LYS A 16 20.31 -6.11 18.59
CA LYS A 16 21.20 -7.02 17.86
C LYS A 16 20.67 -8.44 17.65
N ASP A 17 19.49 -8.80 18.18
CA ASP A 17 19.01 -10.20 18.17
C ASP A 17 17.69 -10.44 17.41
N GLN A 18 17.43 -9.69 16.33
CA GLN A 18 16.41 -10.07 15.34
C GLN A 18 17.00 -10.18 13.94
N SER A 19 18.09 -10.95 13.83
CA SER A 19 18.37 -11.65 12.58
C SER A 19 17.51 -12.91 12.55
N CYS A 20 16.68 -13.03 11.51
CA CYS A 20 15.83 -14.18 11.25
C CYS A 20 16.70 -15.45 11.23
N SER A 21 16.61 -16.26 12.28
CA SER A 21 17.47 -17.42 12.54
C SER A 21 16.70 -18.73 12.73
N LYS A 22 15.55 -18.91 12.05
CA LYS A 22 14.90 -20.24 11.97
C LYS A 22 14.31 -20.52 10.57
N PRO A 23 14.49 -21.75 10.04
CA PRO A 23 14.05 -22.11 8.69
C PRO A 23 12.57 -22.48 8.71
N ARG A 24 11.69 -21.52 8.49
CA ARG A 24 10.29 -21.76 8.04
C ARG A 24 9.86 -20.69 7.05
N CYS A 25 10.67 -20.52 6.00
CA CYS A 25 10.16 -20.08 4.72
C CYS A 25 9.87 -21.34 3.89
N TYR A 26 8.69 -21.40 3.29
CA TYR A 26 8.11 -22.45 2.44
C TYR A 26 7.29 -23.57 3.11
N VAL A 27 6.15 -23.81 2.44
CA VAL A 27 5.21 -24.95 2.50
C VAL A 27 4.06 -24.83 3.52
N HIS A 28 2.96 -24.16 3.13
CA HIS A 28 1.63 -24.77 3.05
C HIS A 28 0.63 -23.83 2.36
N VAL A 29 0.57 -23.95 1.03
CA VAL A 29 -0.68 -23.74 0.29
C VAL A 29 -1.55 -24.93 0.63
N GLY A 30 -2.57 -24.73 1.48
CA GLY A 30 -3.42 -25.80 1.98
C GLY A 30 -4.75 -25.26 2.50
N LEU A 31 -5.68 -25.08 1.59
CA LEU A 31 -7.12 -25.33 1.79
C LEU A 31 -7.75 -24.75 3.08
N LEU A 32 -8.07 -23.45 3.07
CA LEU A 32 -8.96 -22.84 4.07
C LEU A 32 -10.40 -22.80 3.52
N THR A 33 -11.12 -23.89 3.72
CA THR A 33 -12.58 -23.94 3.58
C THR A 33 -13.19 -23.26 4.80
N VAL A 34 -13.79 -22.08 4.61
CA VAL A 34 -14.54 -21.37 5.65
C VAL A 34 -15.87 -22.09 5.88
N ILE A 35 -16.05 -22.70 7.05
CA ILE A 35 -17.38 -23.15 7.53
C ILE A 35 -17.79 -22.18 8.64
N MET A 36 -18.69 -21.26 8.30
CA MET A 36 -19.41 -20.43 9.27
C MET A 36 -20.63 -21.24 9.72
N LEU A 37 -20.74 -21.61 11.00
CA LEU A 37 -21.93 -22.27 11.53
C LEU A 37 -22.57 -21.42 12.64
N ILE A 38 -23.78 -20.94 12.32
CA ILE A 38 -24.74 -20.39 13.26
C ILE A 38 -25.43 -21.57 13.95
N THR A 39 -25.33 -21.67 15.28
CA THR A 39 -26.14 -22.63 16.05
C THR A 39 -27.43 -21.97 16.53
N VAL A 40 -28.56 -22.33 15.91
CA VAL A 40 -29.88 -22.24 16.54
C VAL A 40 -30.23 -23.64 17.03
N SER A 41 -30.40 -23.78 18.33
CA SER A 41 -30.64 -25.03 19.04
C SER A 41 -32.07 -25.54 18.84
N PHE A 42 -32.23 -26.75 18.30
CA PHE A 42 -33.39 -27.61 18.55
C PHE A 42 -32.95 -29.07 18.67
N GLY A 43 -33.26 -29.67 19.83
CA GLY A 43 -33.58 -31.08 19.99
C GLY A 43 -32.55 -32.14 19.59
N GLY A 44 -31.73 -32.55 20.56
CA GLY A 44 -31.36 -33.97 20.77
C GLY A 44 -30.67 -34.72 19.64
N ARG A 45 -29.32 -34.66 19.61
CA ARG A 45 -28.41 -35.77 19.27
C ARG A 45 -26.97 -35.34 19.59
N LEU A 46 -26.30 -36.08 20.48
CA LEU A 46 -24.90 -35.87 20.84
C LEU A 46 -24.01 -36.27 19.66
N LEU A 47 -23.38 -35.31 18.99
CA LEU A 47 -22.25 -35.55 18.11
C LEU A 47 -20.96 -35.44 18.92
N PRO A 48 -19.94 -36.27 18.66
CA PRO A 48 -18.66 -36.19 19.35
C PRO A 48 -18.03 -34.82 19.09
N VAL A 49 -17.80 -34.08 20.18
CA VAL A 49 -16.98 -32.86 20.16
C VAL A 49 -15.55 -33.30 19.87
N PHE A 50 -15.10 -33.12 18.63
CA PHE A 50 -13.68 -33.12 18.34
C PHE A 50 -13.10 -31.82 18.88
N THR A 51 -12.51 -31.87 20.08
CA THR A 51 -11.64 -30.82 20.58
C THR A 51 -10.38 -30.78 19.71
N SER A 52 -10.37 -29.89 18.73
CA SER A 52 -9.14 -29.46 18.08
C SER A 52 -8.31 -28.71 19.12
N THR A 53 -7.32 -29.38 19.71
CA THR A 53 -6.17 -28.71 20.33
C THR A 53 -5.31 -28.10 19.22
N ALA A 54 -5.81 -27.03 18.61
CA ALA A 54 -4.96 -26.13 17.86
C ALA A 54 -4.03 -25.46 18.88
N LEU A 55 -2.72 -25.47 18.60
CA LEU A 55 -1.74 -24.61 19.24
C LEU A 55 -2.18 -23.16 19.05
N ALA A 56 -3.01 -22.66 19.97
CA ALA A 56 -3.38 -21.26 20.05
C ALA A 56 -2.17 -20.48 20.58
N GLY A 57 -1.20 -20.22 19.71
CA GLY A 57 -0.35 -19.04 19.92
C GLY A 57 -1.30 -17.85 19.99
N THR A 58 -1.28 -17.12 21.10
CA THR A 58 -2.12 -15.92 21.25
C THR A 58 -1.69 -14.91 20.21
N TYR A 59 -2.54 -14.63 19.22
CA TYR A 59 -2.30 -13.55 18.26
C TYR A 59 -2.28 -12.23 19.02
N ALA A 60 -1.08 -11.68 19.20
CA ALA A 60 -0.87 -10.53 20.06
C ALA A 60 -1.06 -9.23 19.27
N PHE A 61 -1.28 -8.12 19.98
CA PHE A 61 -1.37 -6.79 19.37
C PHE A 61 -0.16 -6.46 18.48
N ASN A 62 1.04 -6.88 18.86
CA ASN A 62 2.25 -6.65 18.07
C ASN A 62 2.25 -7.42 16.74
N ASP A 63 1.66 -8.62 16.71
CA ASP A 63 1.51 -9.41 15.48
C ASP A 63 0.53 -8.69 14.54
N ALA A 64 -0.62 -8.26 15.08
CA ALA A 64 -1.62 -7.49 14.34
C ALA A 64 -1.08 -6.17 13.79
N ALA A 65 -0.32 -5.42 14.59
CA ALA A 65 0.28 -4.16 14.19
C ALA A 65 1.33 -4.36 13.08
N SER A 66 2.15 -5.40 13.20
CA SER A 66 3.16 -5.75 12.18
C SER A 66 2.50 -6.15 10.86
N GLU A 67 1.48 -7.01 10.91
CA GLU A 67 0.76 -7.42 9.70
C GLU A 67 0.03 -6.24 9.04
N ALA A 68 -0.65 -5.41 9.82
CA ALA A 68 -1.32 -4.22 9.31
C ALA A 68 -0.36 -3.26 8.59
N TYR A 69 0.87 -3.12 9.12
CA TYR A 69 1.92 -2.34 8.48
C TYR A 69 2.25 -2.87 7.08
N TRP A 70 2.54 -4.17 6.96
CA TRP A 70 2.89 -4.79 5.67
C TRP A 70 1.72 -4.78 4.67
N TYR A 71 0.50 -5.12 5.11
CA TYR A 71 -0.67 -5.09 4.23
C TYR A 71 -1.02 -3.68 3.74
N SER A 72 -0.86 -2.66 4.59
CA SER A 72 -1.04 -1.27 4.17
C SER A 72 -0.05 -0.86 3.09
N ARG A 73 1.21 -1.31 3.18
CA ARG A 73 2.26 -1.08 2.18
C ARG A 73 1.95 -1.77 0.85
N TYR A 74 1.58 -3.05 0.90
CA TYR A 74 1.25 -3.83 -0.30
C TYR A 74 0.05 -3.25 -1.03
N ASN A 75 -0.98 -2.84 -0.27
CA ASN A 75 -2.15 -2.20 -0.83
C ASN A 75 -1.83 -0.84 -1.47
N LEU A 76 -0.93 -0.03 -0.87
CA LEU A 76 -0.47 1.21 -1.49
C LEU A 76 0.15 0.95 -2.85
N GLY A 77 1.16 0.08 -2.92
CA GLY A 77 1.87 -0.22 -4.17
C GLY A 77 0.92 -0.72 -5.27
N HIS A 78 -0.03 -1.57 -4.88
CA HIS A 78 -1.08 -2.04 -5.78
C HIS A 78 -1.93 -0.88 -6.30
N LEU A 79 -2.42 -0.02 -5.42
CA LEU A 79 -3.31 1.08 -5.78
C LEU A 79 -2.63 2.08 -6.73
N VAL A 80 -1.43 2.55 -6.39
CA VAL A 80 -0.86 3.75 -7.02
C VAL A 80 0.16 3.46 -8.13
N MET A 81 0.69 2.23 -8.22
CA MET A 81 1.73 1.91 -9.22
C MET A 81 1.44 0.69 -10.10
N MET A 82 0.56 -0.23 -9.66
CA MET A 82 0.46 -1.57 -10.26
C MET A 82 -0.91 -1.91 -10.85
N SER A 83 -2.01 -1.50 -10.21
CA SER A 83 -3.38 -1.91 -10.59
C SER A 83 -3.88 -1.26 -11.87
N GLY A 84 -3.46 -0.02 -12.13
CA GLY A 84 -4.00 0.81 -13.22
C GLY A 84 -5.29 1.50 -12.83
N MET A 85 -5.62 1.56 -11.53
CA MET A 85 -6.81 2.21 -10.99
C MET A 85 -6.69 3.73 -10.98
N GLY A 86 -6.45 4.34 -12.14
CA GLY A 86 -6.42 5.78 -12.26
C GLY A 86 -6.08 6.29 -13.64
N ILE A 87 -6.18 7.59 -13.80
CA ILE A 87 -5.62 8.27 -14.96
C ILE A 87 -4.10 8.21 -14.83
N GLN A 88 -3.45 7.57 -15.79
CA GLN A 88 -1.99 7.46 -15.78
C GLN A 88 -1.35 8.83 -15.90
N PHE A 89 -0.23 9.00 -15.21
CA PHE A 89 0.80 9.93 -15.65
C PHE A 89 2.15 9.21 -15.68
N MET A 90 2.99 9.63 -16.60
CA MET A 90 4.39 9.23 -16.60
C MET A 90 5.22 10.50 -16.45
N PRO A 91 6.02 10.64 -15.39
CA PRO A 91 6.96 11.75 -15.30
C PRO A 91 7.90 11.71 -16.51
N PRO A 92 8.37 12.88 -17.00
CA PRO A 92 9.46 12.92 -17.97
C PRO A 92 10.64 12.07 -17.49
N LYS A 93 11.30 11.37 -18.41
CA LYS A 93 12.38 10.43 -18.11
C LYS A 93 13.49 11.10 -17.28
N GLU A 94 13.76 12.37 -17.55
CA GLU A 94 14.75 13.19 -16.86
C GLU A 94 14.42 13.35 -15.37
N LYS A 95 13.13 13.52 -15.03
CA LYS A 95 12.69 13.60 -13.63
C LYS A 95 12.85 12.25 -12.94
N VAL A 96 12.48 11.16 -13.60
CA VAL A 96 12.64 9.81 -13.04
C VAL A 96 14.12 9.51 -12.78
N MET A 97 14.99 9.78 -13.76
CA MET A 97 16.44 9.58 -13.62
C MET A 97 17.02 10.43 -12.48
N LYS A 98 16.59 11.69 -12.35
CA LYS A 98 17.00 12.54 -11.22
C LYS A 98 16.54 12.01 -9.87
N MET A 99 15.31 11.49 -9.77
CA MET A 99 14.84 10.84 -8.54
C MET A 99 15.65 9.58 -8.21
N MET A 100 15.99 8.78 -9.22
CA MET A 100 16.84 7.60 -9.06
C MET A 100 18.25 7.96 -8.58
N GLU A 101 18.84 9.02 -9.15
CA GLU A 101 20.13 9.57 -8.74
C GLU A 101 20.09 10.04 -7.28
N MET A 102 19.10 10.86 -6.92
CA MET A 102 18.91 11.35 -5.55
C MET A 102 18.75 10.22 -4.53
N ALA A 103 18.10 9.13 -4.93
CA ALA A 103 17.88 7.96 -4.11
C ALA A 103 19.05 6.96 -4.12
N GLY A 104 20.02 7.12 -5.02
CA GLY A 104 21.15 6.19 -5.17
C GLY A 104 20.79 4.83 -5.79
N ILE A 105 19.73 4.75 -6.60
CA ILE A 105 19.34 3.52 -7.29
C ILE A 105 19.69 3.54 -8.79
N LYS A 106 19.99 2.36 -9.35
CA LYS A 106 20.36 2.19 -10.77
C LYS A 106 19.18 1.78 -11.65
N ALA A 107 18.16 1.14 -11.07
CA ALA A 107 16.97 0.67 -11.77
C ALA A 107 15.76 0.73 -10.83
N GLY A 108 14.64 1.19 -11.37
CA GLY A 108 13.33 1.13 -10.72
C GLY A 108 12.50 -0.06 -11.22
N PRO A 109 11.25 -0.21 -10.73
CA PRO A 109 10.32 -1.21 -11.22
C PRO A 109 9.97 -1.00 -12.71
N LYS A 110 9.72 -2.09 -13.42
CA LYS A 110 9.30 -2.08 -14.83
C LYS A 110 7.78 -1.88 -14.90
N ASN A 111 7.32 -1.25 -15.98
CA ASN A 111 5.89 -1.11 -16.28
C ASN A 111 5.07 -0.47 -15.15
N ALA A 112 5.69 0.43 -14.39
CA ALA A 112 5.00 1.22 -13.38
C ALA A 112 3.93 2.10 -14.03
N TYR A 113 2.82 2.29 -13.32
CA TYR A 113 1.69 3.09 -13.76
C TYR A 113 1.30 3.99 -12.62
N LEU A 114 1.95 5.15 -12.58
CA LEU A 114 1.67 6.17 -11.58
C LEU A 114 0.33 6.83 -11.92
N VAL A 115 -0.46 7.14 -10.90
CA VAL A 115 -1.82 7.66 -11.02
C VAL A 115 -1.87 9.14 -10.63
N LYS A 116 -2.30 9.98 -11.57
CA LYS A 116 -2.53 11.42 -11.31
C LYS A 116 -3.93 11.69 -10.79
N ALA A 117 -4.83 10.72 -10.97
CA ALA A 117 -6.14 10.72 -10.36
C ALA A 117 -6.62 9.28 -10.17
N ALA A 118 -6.84 8.87 -8.92
CA ALA A 118 -7.36 7.55 -8.59
C ALA A 118 -8.86 7.47 -8.92
N TYR A 119 -9.26 6.33 -9.45
CA TYR A 119 -10.67 6.03 -9.72
C TYR A 119 -11.42 5.55 -8.47
N SER A 120 -12.75 5.67 -8.47
CA SER A 120 -13.63 5.37 -7.33
C SER A 120 -13.69 3.88 -7.00
N SER A 121 -13.64 3.02 -8.01
CA SER A 121 -13.75 1.57 -7.85
C SER A 121 -13.23 0.82 -9.09
N GLY A 122 -12.92 -0.47 -8.91
CA GLY A 122 -12.51 -1.36 -9.99
C GLY A 122 -12.49 -2.82 -9.57
N ASP A 123 -12.46 -3.70 -10.56
CA ASP A 123 -12.39 -5.15 -10.36
C ASP A 123 -10.95 -5.61 -10.09
N PRO A 124 -10.61 -6.17 -8.89
CA PRO A 124 -9.24 -6.51 -8.51
C PRO A 124 -8.65 -7.76 -9.19
N HIS A 125 -9.33 -8.34 -10.19
CA HIS A 125 -8.81 -9.51 -10.91
C HIS A 125 -7.62 -9.15 -11.82
N PHE A 126 -6.53 -9.91 -11.71
CA PHE A 126 -5.38 -9.78 -12.59
C PHE A 126 -5.69 -10.28 -14.00
N THR A 127 -5.23 -9.52 -14.98
CA THR A 127 -5.42 -9.85 -16.41
C THR A 127 -4.26 -10.66 -16.99
N SER A 128 -3.08 -10.58 -16.37
CA SER A 128 -1.86 -11.20 -16.84
C SER A 128 -1.46 -12.36 -15.93
N LYS A 129 -0.89 -13.41 -16.54
CA LYS A 129 -0.23 -14.48 -15.78
C LYS A 129 1.09 -13.93 -15.22
N PHE A 130 1.39 -14.26 -13.97
CA PHE A 130 2.66 -13.91 -13.35
C PHE A 130 3.84 -14.50 -14.15
N ASN A 131 4.83 -13.66 -14.48
CA ASN A 131 5.98 -14.00 -15.32
C ASN A 131 7.27 -14.31 -14.52
N ASP A 132 7.16 -14.60 -13.23
CA ASP A 132 8.27 -14.84 -12.30
C ASP A 132 9.20 -13.62 -12.04
N ASP A 133 8.88 -12.42 -12.56
CA ASP A 133 9.56 -11.16 -12.23
C ASP A 133 8.67 -10.29 -11.32
N PRO A 134 8.91 -10.24 -10.00
CA PRO A 134 8.11 -9.41 -9.08
C PRO A 134 8.30 -7.89 -9.30
N ASN A 135 9.31 -7.47 -10.06
CA ASN A 135 9.52 -6.06 -10.40
C ASN A 135 8.83 -5.66 -11.72
N ASP A 136 8.20 -6.60 -12.42
CA ASP A 136 7.36 -6.30 -13.57
C ASP A 136 5.92 -6.03 -13.12
N PHE A 137 5.55 -4.75 -13.07
CA PHE A 137 4.24 -4.34 -12.58
C PHE A 137 3.11 -4.61 -13.58
N LEU A 138 3.42 -5.07 -14.79
CA LEU A 138 2.40 -5.55 -15.73
C LEU A 138 1.67 -6.79 -15.19
N ASN A 139 2.35 -7.62 -14.38
CA ASN A 139 1.76 -8.80 -13.73
C ASN A 139 0.54 -8.49 -12.86
N PHE A 140 0.46 -7.27 -12.34
CA PHE A 140 -0.50 -6.86 -11.32
C PHE A 140 -1.60 -5.94 -11.87
N ARG A 141 -1.68 -5.80 -13.20
CA ARG A 141 -2.65 -4.92 -13.87
C ARG A 141 -4.05 -5.52 -13.80
N TRP A 142 -5.00 -4.70 -13.34
CA TRP A 142 -6.41 -5.05 -13.30
C TRP A 142 -7.08 -4.85 -14.66
N ASP A 143 -8.25 -5.44 -14.83
CA ASP A 143 -9.04 -5.29 -16.05
C ASP A 143 -9.56 -3.86 -16.21
N GLN A 144 -8.91 -3.12 -17.11
CA GLN A 144 -9.20 -1.71 -17.36
C GLN A 144 -10.63 -1.48 -17.90
N ALA A 145 -11.23 -2.50 -18.54
CA ALA A 145 -12.60 -2.40 -19.04
C ALA A 145 -13.64 -2.43 -17.91
N LYS A 146 -13.28 -2.94 -16.73
CA LYS A 146 -14.17 -3.08 -15.56
C LYS A 146 -13.91 -2.03 -14.47
N ILE A 147 -13.13 -1.00 -14.76
CA ILE A 147 -12.84 0.08 -13.83
C ILE A 147 -13.90 1.18 -13.98
N ASP A 148 -14.49 1.62 -12.87
CA ASP A 148 -15.34 2.81 -12.88
C ASP A 148 -14.44 4.04 -12.97
N LYS A 149 -14.35 4.65 -14.15
CA LYS A 149 -13.49 5.81 -14.42
C LYS A 149 -13.98 7.12 -13.78
N THR A 150 -14.80 7.03 -12.75
CA THR A 150 -15.25 8.16 -11.95
C THR A 150 -14.16 8.50 -10.93
N VAL A 151 -13.76 9.76 -10.88
CA VAL A 151 -12.85 10.33 -9.89
C VAL A 151 -13.68 11.11 -8.89
N THR A 152 -13.51 10.83 -7.60
CA THR A 152 -14.19 11.56 -6.52
C THR A 152 -13.16 12.23 -5.60
N PRO A 153 -13.49 13.39 -4.98
CA PRO A 153 -12.63 13.99 -3.96
C PRO A 153 -12.31 13.03 -2.81
N GLN A 154 -13.22 12.11 -2.49
CA GLN A 154 -13.01 11.09 -1.46
C GLN A 154 -11.91 10.09 -1.87
N ALA A 155 -11.99 9.50 -3.07
CA ALA A 155 -10.98 8.57 -3.56
C ALA A 155 -9.59 9.22 -3.65
N MET A 156 -9.55 10.46 -4.16
CA MET A 156 -8.33 11.27 -4.24
C MET A 156 -7.78 11.59 -2.84
N GLY A 157 -8.64 12.01 -1.91
CA GLY A 157 -8.26 12.33 -0.54
C GLY A 157 -7.62 11.14 0.18
N TYR A 158 -8.23 9.95 0.10
CA TYR A 158 -7.65 8.74 0.68
C TYR A 158 -6.32 8.36 0.05
N THR A 159 -6.20 8.48 -1.28
CA THR A 159 -4.98 8.12 -2.01
C THR A 159 -3.83 9.05 -1.64
N MET A 160 -4.04 10.37 -1.70
CA MET A 160 -3.03 11.36 -1.30
C MET A 160 -2.59 11.19 0.16
N ILE A 161 -3.53 10.96 1.09
CA ILE A 161 -3.19 10.71 2.51
C ILE A 161 -2.28 9.49 2.63
N LYS A 162 -2.61 8.40 1.91
CA LYS A 162 -1.84 7.16 1.95
C LYS A 162 -0.44 7.34 1.37
N GLU A 163 -0.32 8.03 0.25
CA GLU A 163 0.96 8.37 -0.38
C GLU A 163 1.85 9.22 0.54
N ILE A 164 1.29 10.25 1.18
CA ILE A 164 2.05 11.16 2.07
C ILE A 164 2.52 10.41 3.32
N ILE A 165 1.67 9.61 3.95
CA ILE A 165 2.03 8.84 5.16
C ILE A 165 3.15 7.86 4.86
N TRP A 166 3.05 7.12 3.75
CA TRP A 166 4.08 6.16 3.36
C TRP A 166 5.35 6.83 2.86
N SER A 167 5.26 7.94 2.12
CA SER A 167 6.43 8.73 1.74
C SER A 167 7.22 9.16 2.97
N LYS A 168 6.54 9.69 4.00
CA LYS A 168 7.18 10.03 5.27
C LYS A 168 7.83 8.82 5.93
N SER A 169 7.15 7.68 5.96
CA SER A 169 7.69 6.45 6.56
C SER A 169 8.94 5.96 5.82
N PHE A 170 8.97 6.07 4.49
CA PHE A 170 10.11 5.68 3.66
C PHE A 170 11.27 6.67 3.78
N ALA A 171 10.99 7.96 3.96
CA ALA A 171 12.00 8.99 4.18
C ALA A 171 12.60 8.95 5.59
N SER A 172 11.88 8.42 6.58
CA SER A 172 12.36 8.35 7.97
C SER A 172 13.19 7.11 8.29
N ASP A 173 13.50 6.24 7.31
CA ASP A 173 14.32 5.03 7.46
C ASP A 173 13.90 4.14 8.65
N VAL A 174 12.60 4.03 8.93
CA VAL A 174 12.09 3.22 10.06
C VAL A 174 12.48 1.75 9.92
N GLU A 175 12.58 1.27 8.68
CA GLU A 175 13.03 -0.08 8.32
C GLU A 175 14.56 -0.18 8.15
N GLY A 176 15.29 0.91 8.33
CA GLY A 176 16.70 1.07 7.97
C GLY A 176 16.90 1.81 6.64
N PRO A 177 18.15 2.22 6.33
CA PRO A 177 18.46 2.93 5.10
C PRO A 177 18.30 1.99 3.89
N ASP A 178 17.31 2.28 3.04
CA ASP A 178 17.08 1.58 1.77
C ASP A 178 16.96 2.63 0.64
N PRO A 179 17.93 2.68 -0.29
CA PRO A 179 17.86 3.50 -1.50
C PRO A 179 16.52 3.41 -2.25
N MET A 180 15.91 2.22 -2.30
CA MET A 180 14.62 2.05 -2.95
C MET A 180 13.48 2.71 -2.17
N ASN A 181 13.53 2.71 -0.84
CA ASN A 181 12.58 3.45 -0.02
C ASN A 181 12.71 4.95 -0.25
N HIS A 182 13.92 5.50 -0.35
CA HIS A 182 14.11 6.93 -0.68
C HIS A 182 13.53 7.27 -2.06
N PHE A 183 13.72 6.40 -3.05
CA PHE A 183 13.09 6.55 -4.36
C PHE A 183 11.57 6.54 -4.27
N ARG A 184 10.98 5.57 -3.54
CA ARG A 184 9.53 5.49 -3.31
C ARG A 184 9.00 6.76 -2.63
N ALA A 185 9.71 7.31 -1.65
CA ALA A 185 9.33 8.55 -0.99
C ALA A 185 9.23 9.71 -1.99
N LEU A 186 10.24 9.87 -2.85
CA LEU A 186 10.25 10.91 -3.89
C LEU A 186 9.09 10.75 -4.88
N VAL A 187 8.85 9.51 -5.34
CA VAL A 187 7.76 9.21 -6.28
C VAL A 187 6.40 9.49 -5.65
N LEU A 188 6.12 8.95 -4.47
CA LEU A 188 4.83 9.09 -3.78
C LEU A 188 4.53 10.55 -3.41
N SER A 189 5.53 11.31 -2.94
CA SER A 189 5.34 12.74 -2.69
C SER A 189 5.05 13.53 -3.96
N THR A 190 5.66 13.15 -5.09
CA THR A 190 5.40 13.79 -6.38
C THR A 190 4.01 13.44 -6.89
N GLU A 191 3.59 12.18 -6.75
CA GLU A 191 2.27 11.69 -7.10
C GLU A 191 1.17 12.42 -6.33
N ALA A 192 1.31 12.55 -5.00
CA ALA A 192 0.38 13.30 -4.17
C ALA A 192 0.28 14.78 -4.58
N ALA A 193 1.41 15.41 -4.93
CA ALA A 193 1.41 16.79 -5.40
C ALA A 193 0.69 16.95 -6.76
N ILE A 194 0.86 15.99 -7.66
CA ILE A 194 0.17 15.96 -8.96
C ILE A 194 -1.33 15.71 -8.78
N GLN A 195 -1.71 14.79 -7.88
CA GLN A 195 -3.10 14.53 -7.53
C GLN A 195 -3.79 15.77 -6.95
N ALA A 196 -3.09 16.50 -6.06
CA ALA A 196 -3.59 17.77 -5.54
C ALA A 196 -3.79 18.81 -6.66
N GLY A 197 -2.82 18.92 -7.58
CA GLY A 197 -2.95 19.78 -8.77
C GLY A 197 -4.16 19.42 -9.63
N PHE A 198 -4.35 18.13 -9.92
CA PHE A 198 -5.51 17.64 -10.66
C PHE A 198 -6.83 18.04 -10.01
N MET A 199 -6.96 17.86 -8.68
CA MET A 199 -8.16 18.27 -7.95
C MET A 199 -8.42 19.77 -8.07
N MET A 200 -7.38 20.59 -7.94
CA MET A 200 -7.50 22.05 -8.03
C MET A 200 -7.90 22.53 -9.42
N GLU A 201 -7.45 21.84 -10.47
CA GLU A 201 -7.75 22.19 -11.86
C GLU A 201 -9.13 21.69 -12.32
N ASN A 202 -9.54 20.50 -11.88
CA ASN A 202 -10.68 19.78 -12.48
C ASN A 202 -11.91 19.69 -11.58
N LEU A 203 -11.72 19.74 -10.26
CA LEU A 203 -12.79 19.53 -9.28
C LEU A 203 -13.10 20.78 -8.45
N LYS A 204 -12.18 21.73 -8.33
CA LYS A 204 -12.42 22.95 -7.57
C LYS A 204 -13.46 23.84 -8.26
N THR A 205 -14.39 24.34 -7.48
CA THR A 205 -15.42 25.29 -7.88
C THR A 205 -14.98 26.73 -7.60
N GLU A 206 -15.65 27.71 -8.21
CA GLU A 206 -15.38 29.14 -7.97
C GLU A 206 -15.50 29.53 -6.49
N ASN A 207 -16.40 28.85 -5.76
CA ASN A 207 -16.61 29.06 -4.32
C ASN A 207 -15.55 28.36 -3.43
N GLY A 208 -14.54 27.72 -4.03
CA GLY A 208 -13.48 27.01 -3.31
C GLY A 208 -13.87 25.63 -2.78
N LEU A 209 -15.06 25.12 -3.11
CA LEU A 209 -15.49 23.75 -2.81
C LEU A 209 -15.03 22.78 -3.89
N PHE A 210 -15.13 21.47 -3.65
CA PHE A 210 -14.91 20.45 -4.69
C PHE A 210 -16.23 19.88 -5.21
N ARG A 211 -16.33 19.68 -6.52
CA ARG A 211 -17.41 18.93 -7.18
C ARG A 211 -17.45 17.49 -6.68
N HIS A 212 -18.63 16.86 -6.73
CA HIS A 212 -18.81 15.51 -6.21
C HIS A 212 -18.03 14.45 -7.02
N ALA A 213 -18.03 14.59 -8.35
CA ALA A 213 -17.30 13.68 -9.21
C ALA A 213 -16.80 14.32 -10.51
N TRP A 214 -15.84 13.64 -11.13
CA TRP A 214 -15.35 13.88 -12.48
C TRP A 214 -15.31 12.54 -13.22
N LYS A 215 -15.77 12.48 -14.47
CA LYS A 215 -15.79 11.27 -15.27
C LYS A 215 -15.44 11.59 -16.72
N GLU A 216 -14.39 10.94 -17.21
CA GLU A 216 -13.96 10.99 -18.61
C GLU A 216 -13.91 12.41 -19.22
N GLY A 217 -13.34 13.37 -18.49
CA GLY A 217 -13.15 14.74 -18.97
C GLY A 217 -14.27 15.72 -18.61
N LYS A 218 -15.31 15.27 -17.92
CA LYS A 218 -16.46 16.10 -17.53
C LYS A 218 -16.71 16.03 -16.03
N VAL A 219 -17.17 17.13 -15.46
CA VAL A 219 -17.76 17.10 -14.12
C VAL A 219 -19.04 16.27 -14.19
N SER A 220 -19.18 15.35 -13.23
CA SER A 220 -20.39 14.55 -13.05
C SER A 220 -20.93 14.91 -11.67
N ASP A 221 -22.17 15.40 -11.63
CA ASP A 221 -22.86 15.68 -10.37
C ASP A 221 -23.64 14.45 -9.90
#